data_AF-A0A5S4FW08-F1
#
_entry.id   AF-A0A5S4FW08-F1
#
_cell.length_a   1.000
_cell.length_b   1.000
_cell.length_c   1.000
_cell.angle_alpha   90.00
_cell.angle_beta   90.00
_cell.angle_gamma   90.00
#
_symmetry.space_group_name_H-M   'P 1'
#
loop_
_entity.id
_entity.type
_entity.pdbx_description
1 polymer ?
#
loop_
_entity_poly.entity_id
_entity_poly.type
_entity_poly.pdbx_seq_one_letter_code
_entity_poly.pdbx_strand_id
1 'polypeptide(L)'
;MTWPSSCSGSGHRTGAPRTPRSPGTRSPPPWKGWPPNDGGRAHDRGRRAGAHDRGRPARHDGGRGRMTATDPHATHDVEVRAEVVIKRYRSWDRREPQREWTALTRLHSAVPVARLPEPAAWTPRKALAHVRARAAQGPDVGEDPRAAKAFAAGTSWLAGPDPDRLADDPFPPVLGPGDNNLANYLWDAATAEVRIVDWEDSGAGDRAFELADLAEHISRLDGHLDADRLLTLLDLPPAQAARVRGFRRLLALSWLLMLGPRGPFAARNPPGTLGRQAERVLELLGG
;
A
#
# COMPACT_ATOMS: atom_id res chain seq x y z
N MET A 1 1.38 68.65 20.84
CA MET A 1 2.25 68.60 22.03
C MET A 1 3.57 67.99 21.60
N THR A 2 4.57 68.84 21.47
CA THR A 2 5.97 68.54 21.19
C THR A 2 6.76 68.81 22.48
N TRP A 3 7.75 67.97 22.79
CA TRP A 3 9.16 68.32 23.09
C TRP A 3 9.94 67.08 23.62
N PRO A 4 11.28 67.07 23.56
CA PRO A 4 12.15 65.94 23.25
C PRO A 4 13.08 65.54 24.42
N SER A 5 13.99 64.58 24.20
CA SER A 5 15.44 64.80 24.34
C SER A 5 16.25 63.51 24.08
N SER A 6 17.32 63.71 23.33
CA SER A 6 18.44 62.83 23.01
C SER A 6 19.43 62.68 24.18
N CYS A 7 20.09 61.52 24.28
CA CYS A 7 21.47 61.40 24.75
C CYS A 7 22.16 60.17 24.13
N SER A 8 23.30 60.46 23.48
CA SER A 8 24.50 59.64 23.22
C SER A 8 24.79 58.56 24.29
N GLY A 9 25.43 57.42 24.05
CA GLY A 9 26.27 56.93 22.97
C GLY A 9 27.33 56.02 23.61
N SER A 10 27.55 54.80 23.10
CA SER A 10 28.74 54.01 23.42
C SER A 10 28.87 52.83 22.46
N GLY A 11 29.98 52.79 21.74
CA GLY A 11 30.27 51.79 20.73
C GLY A 11 30.52 50.39 21.28
N HIS A 12 30.02 49.39 20.57
CA HIS A 12 30.47 48.02 20.71
C HIS A 12 30.78 47.39 19.35
N ARG A 13 31.87 46.63 19.38
CA ARG A 13 32.63 46.09 18.27
C ARG A 13 31.77 45.11 17.46
N THR A 14 31.87 45.22 16.15
CA THR A 14 31.38 44.25 15.18
C THR A 14 32.15 42.94 15.31
N GLY A 15 31.56 41.96 16.00
CA GLY A 15 31.91 40.55 15.89
C GLY A 15 31.02 39.90 14.84
N ALA A 16 31.61 39.40 13.75
CA ALA A 16 30.89 38.69 12.70
C ALA A 16 30.19 37.43 13.26
N PRO A 17 28.93 37.15 12.91
CA PRO A 17 28.28 35.91 13.31
C PRO A 17 28.94 34.73 12.59
N ARG A 18 29.48 33.78 13.37
CA ARG A 18 29.87 32.45 12.88
C ARG A 18 28.63 31.76 12.32
N THR A 19 28.69 31.37 11.07
CA THR A 19 27.71 30.49 10.42
C THR A 19 27.60 29.17 11.19
N PRO A 20 26.40 28.72 11.57
CA PRO A 20 26.23 27.38 12.11
C PRO A 20 26.51 26.36 10.99
N ARG A 21 27.43 25.43 11.27
CA ARG A 21 27.69 24.28 10.39
C ARG A 21 26.39 23.48 10.22
N SER A 22 25.97 23.30 8.97
CA SER A 22 24.89 22.41 8.60
C SER A 22 25.15 21.01 9.15
N PRO A 23 24.20 20.38 9.85
CA PRO A 23 24.26 18.95 10.14
C PRO A 23 24.22 18.23 8.79
N GLY A 24 25.25 17.42 8.50
CA GLY A 24 25.30 16.62 7.29
C GLY A 24 24.04 15.78 7.15
N THR A 25 23.27 16.03 6.10
CA THR A 25 22.14 15.21 5.69
C THR A 25 22.66 13.84 5.28
N ARG A 26 22.68 12.89 6.22
CA ARG A 26 22.73 11.48 5.86
C ARG A 26 21.39 11.13 5.24
N SER A 27 21.39 10.73 3.97
CA SER A 27 20.22 10.13 3.34
C SER A 27 19.78 8.92 4.16
N PRO A 28 18.48 8.78 4.49
CA PRO A 28 17.98 7.57 5.10
C PRO A 28 18.16 6.37 4.15
N PRO A 29 18.34 5.16 4.68
CA PRO A 29 18.47 3.97 3.84
C PRO A 29 17.19 3.72 3.02
N PRO A 30 17.29 3.07 1.85
CA PRO A 30 16.13 2.63 1.10
C PRO A 30 15.26 1.67 1.94
N TRP A 31 13.98 1.95 1.91
CA TRP A 31 12.87 1.41 2.70
C TRP A 31 12.46 -0.01 2.26
N LYS A 32 11.88 -0.79 3.19
CA LYS A 32 11.65 -2.24 3.06
C LYS A 32 10.21 -2.64 2.65
N GLY A 33 9.25 -1.72 2.64
CA GLY A 33 7.85 -2.03 2.28
C GLY A 33 7.65 -2.28 0.79
N TRP A 34 8.35 -1.53 -0.07
CA TRP A 34 8.33 -1.75 -1.51
C TRP A 34 9.74 -1.56 -2.08
N PRO A 35 10.16 -2.37 -3.07
CA PRO A 35 11.53 -2.35 -3.53
C PRO A 35 11.86 -1.01 -4.22
N PRO A 36 13.01 -0.39 -3.91
CA PRO A 36 13.59 0.67 -4.71
C PRO A 36 13.79 0.20 -6.14
N ASN A 37 13.65 1.12 -7.08
CA ASN A 37 13.87 0.87 -8.50
C ASN A 37 15.39 0.86 -8.79
N ASP A 38 16.06 -0.26 -8.50
CA ASP A 38 17.45 -0.45 -8.92
C ASP A 38 17.46 -1.14 -10.29
N GLY A 39 17.72 -0.32 -11.31
CA GLY A 39 17.94 -0.76 -12.68
C GLY A 39 18.96 -1.89 -12.76
N GLY A 40 18.62 -2.90 -13.56
CA GLY A 40 19.27 -4.20 -13.55
C GLY A 40 20.80 -4.21 -13.66
N ARG A 41 21.38 -5.25 -13.05
CA ARG A 41 22.62 -5.87 -13.49
C ARG A 41 22.57 -7.35 -13.13
N ALA A 42 22.42 -8.18 -14.16
CA ALA A 42 22.68 -9.60 -14.09
C ALA A 42 24.18 -9.81 -13.85
N HIS A 43 24.53 -10.56 -12.80
CA HIS A 43 25.83 -11.19 -12.70
C HIS A 43 25.66 -12.69 -12.48
N ASP A 44 25.87 -13.39 -13.59
CA ASP A 44 26.32 -14.77 -13.67
C ASP A 44 27.60 -14.97 -12.84
N ARG A 45 27.66 -16.08 -12.08
CA ARG A 45 28.89 -16.76 -11.66
C ARG A 45 28.58 -18.12 -11.01
N GLY A 46 28.76 -19.18 -11.81
CA GLY A 46 29.81 -20.18 -11.58
C GLY A 46 29.74 -21.08 -10.34
N ARG A 47 29.46 -22.37 -10.60
CA ARG A 47 29.69 -23.55 -9.73
C ARG A 47 31.08 -23.59 -9.10
N ARG A 48 31.18 -24.16 -7.89
CA ARG A 48 32.25 -25.12 -7.50
C ARG A 48 31.81 -25.98 -6.31
N ALA A 49 32.10 -27.28 -6.43
CA ALA A 49 31.94 -28.31 -5.43
C ALA A 49 33.12 -28.35 -4.45
N GLY A 50 32.89 -28.85 -3.24
CA GLY A 50 33.94 -29.18 -2.26
C GLY A 50 33.34 -29.74 -0.97
N ALA A 51 33.43 -31.05 -0.80
CA ALA A 51 33.03 -31.78 0.40
C ALA A 51 34.03 -31.58 1.55
N HIS A 52 33.56 -31.59 2.80
CA HIS A 52 34.27 -32.24 3.91
C HIS A 52 33.32 -32.53 5.09
N ASP A 53 33.36 -33.79 5.49
CA ASP A 53 32.76 -34.44 6.65
C ASP A 53 33.46 -34.04 7.97
N ARG A 54 32.67 -33.93 9.06
CA ARG A 54 33.01 -34.41 10.42
C ARG A 54 31.90 -34.12 11.46
N GLY A 55 31.18 -35.17 11.88
CA GLY A 55 31.01 -35.60 13.28
C GLY A 55 30.10 -34.86 14.30
N ARG A 56 28.91 -35.46 14.56
CA ARG A 56 28.13 -35.63 15.84
C ARG A 56 27.59 -34.39 16.62
N PRO A 57 26.60 -34.51 17.55
CA PRO A 57 25.75 -35.66 17.96
C PRO A 57 24.22 -35.40 17.99
N ALA A 58 23.47 -36.48 18.27
CA ALA A 58 22.07 -36.65 18.68
C ALA A 58 21.14 -35.41 18.68
N ARG A 59 20.17 -35.41 17.75
CA ARG A 59 18.98 -34.55 17.84
C ARG A 59 17.83 -35.32 18.50
N HIS A 60 17.31 -34.73 19.57
CA HIS A 60 16.01 -35.01 20.14
C HIS A 60 14.93 -35.00 19.04
N ASP A 61 14.10 -36.04 19.04
CA ASP A 61 12.81 -36.08 18.34
C ASP A 61 11.88 -35.04 18.97
N GLY A 62 12.05 -33.79 18.56
CA GLY A 62 11.09 -32.71 18.78
C GLY A 62 9.96 -32.89 17.79
N GLY A 63 8.91 -33.58 18.20
CA GLY A 63 7.68 -33.74 17.43
C GLY A 63 7.28 -32.42 16.78
N ARG A 64 7.15 -32.44 15.45
CA ARG A 64 6.51 -31.36 14.69
C ARG A 64 5.04 -31.35 15.09
N GLY A 65 4.74 -30.67 16.18
CA GLY A 65 3.39 -30.32 16.57
C GLY A 65 2.80 -29.44 15.49
N ARG A 66 1.99 -30.03 14.62
CA ARG A 66 1.06 -29.31 13.76
C ARG A 66 0.06 -28.60 14.69
N MET A 67 0.38 -27.37 15.11
CA MET A 67 -0.60 -26.48 15.73
C MET A 67 -1.55 -25.97 14.64
N THR A 68 -2.48 -26.82 14.22
CA THR A 68 -3.72 -26.35 13.59
C THR A 68 -4.64 -25.90 14.71
N ALA A 69 -4.33 -24.74 15.31
CA ALA A 69 -5.33 -24.04 16.12
C ALA A 69 -6.27 -23.34 15.14
N THR A 70 -7.25 -24.08 14.62
CA THR A 70 -8.33 -23.50 13.83
C THR A 70 -9.28 -22.78 14.78
N ASP A 71 -9.06 -21.48 14.95
CA ASP A 71 -10.03 -20.62 15.62
C ASP A 71 -11.28 -20.50 14.72
N PRO A 72 -12.48 -20.91 15.17
CA PRO A 72 -13.74 -20.72 14.43
C PRO A 72 -14.15 -19.24 14.28
N HIS A 73 -13.37 -18.31 14.85
CA HIS A 73 -13.59 -16.88 14.77
C HIS A 73 -12.53 -16.13 13.94
N ALA A 74 -11.48 -16.80 13.49
CA ALA A 74 -10.48 -16.19 12.63
C ALA A 74 -10.99 -16.05 11.18
N THR A 75 -10.66 -14.92 10.56
CA THR A 75 -10.98 -14.59 9.17
C THR A 75 -10.18 -15.41 8.15
N HIS A 76 -9.19 -16.14 8.65
CA HIS A 76 -8.26 -16.93 7.89
C HIS A 76 -7.63 -18.00 8.80
N ASP A 77 -7.23 -19.11 8.21
CA ASP A 77 -6.33 -20.06 8.84
C ASP A 77 -4.90 -19.55 8.72
N VAL A 78 -4.19 -19.47 9.85
CA VAL A 78 -2.74 -19.22 9.87
C VAL A 78 -2.04 -20.56 10.06
N GLU A 79 -1.24 -20.95 9.08
CA GLU A 79 -0.29 -22.06 9.19
C GLU A 79 1.12 -21.46 9.26
N VAL A 80 1.72 -21.50 10.45
CA VAL A 80 3.11 -21.09 10.65
C VAL A 80 4.03 -22.29 10.41
N ARG A 81 4.94 -22.16 9.43
CA ARG A 81 6.05 -23.09 9.19
C ARG A 81 7.38 -22.42 9.54
N ALA A 82 8.46 -23.19 9.53
CA ALA A 82 9.79 -22.72 9.96
C ALA A 82 10.27 -21.43 9.25
N GLU A 83 9.89 -21.22 7.98
CA GLU A 83 10.34 -20.07 7.16
C GLU A 83 9.19 -19.34 6.45
N VAL A 84 7.95 -19.82 6.60
CA VAL A 84 6.81 -19.25 5.87
C VAL A 84 5.57 -19.26 6.77
N VAL A 85 4.83 -18.16 6.73
CA VAL A 85 3.48 -18.08 7.29
C VAL A 85 2.51 -18.17 6.12
N ILE A 86 1.70 -19.22 6.09
CA ILE A 86 0.68 -19.45 5.07
C ILE A 86 -0.65 -19.03 5.66
N LYS A 87 -1.28 -18.04 5.04
CA LYS A 87 -2.59 -17.50 5.43
C LYS A 87 -3.64 -17.94 4.42
N ARG A 88 -4.67 -18.67 4.87
CA ARG A 88 -5.77 -19.15 4.00
C ARG A 88 -7.07 -18.50 4.43
N TYR A 89 -7.63 -17.61 3.62
CA TYR A 89 -8.90 -16.96 3.92
C TYR A 89 -10.06 -17.96 3.79
N ARG A 90 -11.00 -17.95 4.74
CA ARG A 90 -12.18 -18.83 4.75
C ARG A 90 -13.35 -18.15 4.06
N SER A 91 -14.32 -18.91 3.52
CA SER A 91 -15.56 -18.35 2.95
C SER A 91 -16.46 -17.72 4.03
N TRP A 92 -17.20 -16.67 3.69
CA TRP A 92 -17.68 -15.68 4.66
C TRP A 92 -19.21 -15.46 4.67
N ASP A 93 -19.86 -15.68 5.83
CA ASP A 93 -21.31 -15.50 6.06
C ASP A 93 -21.63 -14.38 7.10
N ARG A 94 -20.65 -13.58 7.55
CA ARG A 94 -20.81 -12.73 8.77
C ARG A 94 -20.94 -11.22 8.53
N ARG A 95 -21.16 -10.75 7.30
CA ARG A 95 -21.25 -9.32 6.95
C ARG A 95 -19.90 -8.57 7.00
N GLU A 96 -18.80 -9.23 6.63
CA GLU A 96 -17.44 -8.65 6.56
C GLU A 96 -17.42 -7.25 5.93
N PRO A 97 -17.95 -7.05 4.70
CA PRO A 97 -17.82 -5.75 4.03
C PRO A 97 -18.37 -4.60 4.87
N GLN A 98 -19.42 -4.86 5.67
CA GLN A 98 -19.99 -3.89 6.59
C GLN A 98 -19.06 -3.60 7.78
N ARG A 99 -18.35 -4.60 8.31
CA ARG A 99 -17.47 -4.48 9.48
C ARG A 99 -16.16 -3.78 9.15
N GLU A 100 -15.46 -4.19 8.08
CA GLU A 100 -14.24 -3.49 7.64
C GLU A 100 -14.56 -2.04 7.26
N TRP A 101 -15.69 -1.83 6.60
CA TRP A 101 -16.16 -0.47 6.29
C TRP A 101 -16.45 0.36 7.54
N THR A 102 -17.16 -0.20 8.51
CA THR A 102 -17.48 0.49 9.77
C THR A 102 -16.20 0.93 10.47
N ALA A 103 -15.17 0.09 10.47
CA ALA A 103 -13.87 0.42 11.04
C ALA A 103 -13.15 1.53 10.28
N LEU A 104 -13.13 1.47 8.94
CA LEU A 104 -12.50 2.51 8.12
C LEU A 104 -13.24 3.85 8.23
N THR A 105 -14.56 3.84 8.30
CA THR A 105 -15.37 5.05 8.55
C THR A 105 -15.06 5.66 9.90
N ARG A 106 -15.02 4.83 10.94
CA ARG A 106 -14.68 5.25 12.30
C ARG A 106 -13.28 5.89 12.30
N LEU A 107 -12.30 5.25 11.65
CA LEU A 107 -10.96 5.78 11.50
C LEU A 107 -10.93 7.15 10.83
N HIS A 108 -11.58 7.31 9.68
CA HIS A 108 -11.61 8.57 8.94
C HIS A 108 -12.22 9.74 9.74
N SER A 109 -13.06 9.44 10.73
CA SER A 109 -13.67 10.43 11.64
C SER A 109 -12.97 10.58 12.99
N ALA A 110 -12.02 9.69 13.33
CA ALA A 110 -11.46 9.59 14.67
C ALA A 110 -10.49 10.73 15.02
N VAL A 111 -9.81 11.29 14.01
CA VAL A 111 -8.81 12.34 14.19
C VAL A 111 -9.27 13.61 13.49
N PRO A 112 -9.44 14.74 14.21
CA PRO A 112 -9.77 16.01 13.59
C PRO A 112 -8.68 16.44 12.58
N VAL A 113 -9.08 17.10 11.49
CA VAL A 113 -8.16 17.55 10.41
C VAL A 113 -6.96 18.32 10.96
N ALA A 114 -7.17 19.20 11.95
CA ALA A 114 -6.11 20.00 12.57
C ALA A 114 -5.10 19.19 13.42
N ARG A 115 -5.33 17.89 13.59
CA ARG A 115 -4.51 16.96 14.38
C ARG A 115 -3.99 15.80 13.54
N LEU A 116 -4.21 15.80 12.24
CA LEU A 116 -3.67 14.78 11.37
C LEU A 116 -2.13 14.84 11.38
N PRO A 117 -1.47 13.68 11.30
CA PRO A 117 -0.02 13.61 11.16
C PRO A 117 0.43 14.13 9.79
N GLU A 118 1.72 14.01 9.52
CA GLU A 118 2.28 14.23 8.18
C GLU A 118 1.56 13.37 7.12
N PRO A 119 1.62 13.77 5.83
CA PRO A 119 1.03 13.00 4.75
C PRO A 119 1.51 11.55 4.74
N ALA A 120 0.59 10.63 4.41
CA ALA A 120 0.90 9.21 4.29
C ALA A 120 2.06 8.95 3.33
N ALA A 121 2.76 7.84 3.53
CA ALA A 121 3.88 7.45 2.68
C ALA A 121 3.44 7.32 1.21
N TRP A 122 2.21 6.86 1.00
CA TRP A 122 1.59 6.66 -0.31
C TRP A 122 0.43 7.63 -0.53
N THR A 123 0.63 8.60 -1.43
CA THR A 123 -0.38 9.62 -1.77
C THR A 123 -0.87 9.46 -3.21
N PRO A 124 -2.05 10.00 -3.58
CA PRO A 124 -2.54 10.03 -4.96
C PRO A 124 -1.49 10.41 -6.00
N ARG A 125 -0.74 11.49 -5.74
CA ARG A 125 0.31 11.99 -6.64
C ARG A 125 1.48 11.00 -6.77
N LYS A 126 1.91 10.38 -5.66
CA LYS A 126 2.97 9.36 -5.67
C LYS A 126 2.52 8.10 -6.42
N ALA A 127 1.29 7.66 -6.19
CA ALA A 127 0.70 6.52 -6.88
C ALA A 127 0.61 6.74 -8.39
N LEU A 128 0.10 7.90 -8.82
CA LEU A 128 0.03 8.24 -10.24
C LEU A 128 1.42 8.29 -10.89
N ALA A 129 2.38 8.95 -10.24
CA ALA A 129 3.76 9.01 -10.74
C ALA A 129 4.39 7.62 -10.85
N HIS A 130 4.17 6.75 -9.85
CA HIS A 130 4.67 5.39 -9.86
C HIS A 130 4.10 4.56 -11.01
N VAL A 131 2.78 4.59 -11.19
CA VAL A 131 2.10 3.83 -12.25
C VAL A 131 2.57 4.30 -13.63
N ARG A 132 2.70 5.62 -13.84
CA ARG A 132 3.26 6.17 -15.09
C ARG A 132 4.69 5.73 -15.33
N ALA A 133 5.56 5.82 -14.31
CA ALA A 133 6.96 5.43 -14.44
C ALA A 133 7.10 3.93 -14.76
N ARG A 134 6.32 3.08 -14.09
CA ARG A 134 6.28 1.63 -14.36
C ARG A 134 5.79 1.35 -15.78
N ALA A 135 4.68 1.98 -16.20
CA ALA A 135 4.14 1.79 -17.54
C ALA A 135 5.15 2.19 -18.64
N ALA A 136 5.85 3.31 -18.46
CA ALA A 136 6.86 3.79 -19.39
C ALA A 136 8.08 2.87 -19.53
N GLN A 137 8.37 2.03 -18.51
CA GLN A 137 9.43 1.02 -18.59
C GLN A 137 9.08 -0.18 -19.47
N GLY A 138 7.82 -0.31 -19.91
CA GLY A 138 7.35 -1.45 -20.71
C GLY A 138 7.52 -2.77 -19.96
N PRO A 139 6.87 -2.97 -18.81
CA PRO A 139 7.06 -4.15 -18.00
C PRO A 139 6.58 -5.39 -18.75
N ASP A 140 7.22 -6.51 -18.45
CA ASP A 140 6.78 -7.81 -18.93
C ASP A 140 5.45 -8.15 -18.25
N VAL A 141 4.37 -8.23 -19.05
CA VAL A 141 3.02 -8.61 -18.60
C VAL A 141 2.69 -10.07 -18.90
N GLY A 142 3.69 -10.87 -19.28
CA GLY A 142 3.55 -12.29 -19.57
C GLY A 142 2.87 -12.59 -20.90
N GLU A 143 2.63 -13.88 -21.12
CA GLU A 143 2.08 -14.41 -22.38
C GLU A 143 0.54 -14.41 -22.44
N ASP A 144 -0.15 -14.10 -21.32
CA ASP A 144 -1.61 -14.05 -21.31
C ASP A 144 -2.10 -12.87 -22.17
N PRO A 145 -2.84 -13.11 -23.27
CA PRO A 145 -3.32 -12.04 -24.14
C PRO A 145 -4.25 -11.05 -23.41
N ARG A 146 -4.92 -11.45 -22.32
CA ARG A 146 -5.71 -10.53 -21.50
C ARG A 146 -4.82 -9.55 -20.76
N ALA A 147 -3.67 -9.97 -20.25
CA ALA A 147 -2.73 -9.09 -19.57
C ALA A 147 -2.16 -8.04 -20.53
N ALA A 148 -1.82 -8.44 -21.76
CA ALA A 148 -1.41 -7.52 -22.83
C ALA A 148 -2.54 -6.52 -23.19
N LYS A 149 -3.78 -7.00 -23.33
CA LYS A 149 -4.94 -6.13 -23.60
C LYS A 149 -5.20 -5.15 -22.45
N ALA A 150 -5.14 -5.62 -21.20
CA ALA A 150 -5.32 -4.79 -20.01
C ALA A 150 -4.24 -3.72 -19.88
N PHE A 151 -2.98 -4.07 -20.18
CA PHE A 151 -1.88 -3.12 -20.23
C PHE A 151 -2.10 -2.05 -21.30
N ALA A 152 -2.48 -2.43 -22.53
CA ALA A 152 -2.77 -1.50 -23.61
C ALA A 152 -3.94 -0.56 -23.25
N ALA A 153 -5.02 -1.08 -22.69
CA ALA A 153 -6.15 -0.27 -22.23
C ALA A 153 -5.74 0.69 -21.10
N GLY A 154 -5.00 0.21 -20.11
CA GLY A 154 -4.53 1.01 -18.98
C GLY A 154 -3.57 2.13 -19.39
N THR A 155 -2.64 1.84 -20.30
CA THR A 155 -1.71 2.85 -20.84
C THR A 155 -2.42 3.90 -21.69
N SER A 156 -3.42 3.50 -22.48
CA SER A 156 -4.30 4.44 -23.20
C SER A 156 -5.04 5.36 -22.23
N TRP A 157 -5.62 4.81 -21.16
CA TRP A 157 -6.27 5.60 -20.12
C TRP A 157 -5.30 6.54 -19.38
N LEU A 158 -4.08 6.08 -19.06
CA LEU A 158 -3.04 6.91 -18.41
C LEU A 158 -2.60 8.12 -19.25
N ALA A 159 -2.68 8.01 -20.57
CA ALA A 159 -2.36 9.07 -21.52
C ALA A 159 -3.49 10.10 -21.68
N GLY A 160 -4.70 9.79 -21.20
CA GLY A 160 -5.83 10.71 -21.16
C GLY A 160 -5.73 11.74 -20.02
N PRO A 161 -6.67 12.70 -19.96
CA PRO A 161 -6.69 13.76 -18.93
C PRO A 161 -7.30 13.30 -17.59
N ASP A 162 -8.03 12.19 -17.55
CA ASP A 162 -8.73 11.73 -16.34
C ASP A 162 -7.80 11.40 -15.17
N PRO A 163 -6.66 10.69 -15.35
CA PRO A 163 -5.71 10.44 -14.26
C PRO A 163 -5.14 11.71 -13.64
N ASP A 164 -4.94 12.79 -14.39
CA ASP A 164 -4.37 14.04 -13.86
C ASP A 164 -5.30 14.69 -12.83
N ARG A 165 -6.61 14.53 -12.99
CA ARG A 165 -7.63 15.02 -12.03
C ARG A 165 -7.56 14.29 -10.68
N LEU A 166 -6.90 13.14 -10.61
CA LEU A 166 -6.73 12.37 -9.37
C LEU A 166 -5.60 12.90 -8.50
N ALA A 167 -4.65 13.67 -9.06
CA ALA A 167 -3.45 14.10 -8.34
C ALA A 167 -3.75 15.10 -7.21
N ASP A 168 -4.81 15.89 -7.36
CA ASP A 168 -5.22 16.92 -6.41
C ASP A 168 -6.50 16.50 -5.69
N ASP A 169 -6.49 16.56 -4.35
CA ASP A 169 -7.64 16.25 -3.51
C ASP A 169 -8.42 17.53 -3.16
N PRO A 170 -9.69 17.68 -3.60
CA PRO A 170 -10.51 18.82 -3.25
C PRO A 170 -11.23 18.66 -1.90
N PHE A 171 -11.07 17.54 -1.20
CA PHE A 171 -11.76 17.25 0.06
C PHE A 171 -10.84 17.41 1.29
N PRO A 172 -11.42 17.56 2.49
CA PRO A 172 -10.63 17.51 3.73
C PRO A 172 -9.92 16.16 3.86
N PRO A 173 -8.63 16.14 4.22
CA PRO A 173 -7.89 14.90 4.41
C PRO A 173 -8.43 14.11 5.62
N VAL A 174 -8.14 12.81 5.62
CA VAL A 174 -8.49 11.88 6.69
C VAL A 174 -7.23 11.17 7.19
N LEU A 175 -7.29 10.55 8.37
CA LEU A 175 -6.25 9.61 8.78
C LEU A 175 -6.45 8.32 7.99
N GLY A 176 -5.48 7.97 7.14
CA GLY A 176 -5.45 6.71 6.39
C GLY A 176 -4.47 5.72 7.02
N PRO A 177 -4.76 4.40 6.99
CA PRO A 177 -3.81 3.38 7.43
C PRO A 177 -2.57 3.29 6.51
N GLY A 178 -2.68 3.68 5.24
CA GLY A 178 -1.57 3.71 4.28
C GLY A 178 -1.32 2.39 3.54
N ASP A 179 -1.69 1.26 4.14
CA ASP A 179 -1.75 -0.06 3.50
C ASP A 179 -3.09 -0.74 3.81
N ASN A 180 -4.04 -0.71 2.86
CA ASN A 180 -5.36 -1.33 3.02
C ASN A 180 -5.38 -2.83 2.67
N ASN A 181 -4.25 -3.52 2.85
CA ASN A 181 -4.21 -4.96 2.86
C ASN A 181 -5.23 -5.55 3.85
N LEU A 182 -6.10 -6.45 3.38
CA LEU A 182 -7.11 -7.11 4.22
C LEU A 182 -6.49 -7.91 5.37
N ALA A 183 -5.20 -8.26 5.27
CA ALA A 183 -4.49 -8.87 6.36
C ALA A 183 -4.36 -7.96 7.60
N ASN A 184 -4.46 -6.65 7.42
CA ASN A 184 -4.31 -5.62 8.46
C ASN A 184 -5.64 -5.35 9.19
N TYR A 185 -6.73 -6.01 8.79
CA TYR A 185 -8.06 -5.91 9.39
C TYR A 185 -8.35 -7.18 10.19
N LEU A 186 -8.18 -7.11 11.51
CA LEU A 186 -8.34 -8.24 12.42
C LEU A 186 -9.71 -8.19 13.09
N TRP A 187 -10.48 -9.27 12.99
CA TRP A 187 -11.74 -9.39 13.73
C TRP A 187 -11.47 -9.76 15.19
N ASP A 188 -11.90 -8.90 16.11
CA ASP A 188 -11.90 -9.17 17.55
C ASP A 188 -13.27 -9.72 17.95
N ALA A 189 -13.33 -11.04 18.14
CA ALA A 189 -14.57 -11.74 18.47
C ALA A 189 -15.10 -11.39 19.88
N ALA A 190 -14.24 -10.95 20.80
CA ALA A 190 -14.65 -10.61 22.16
C ALA A 190 -15.41 -9.26 22.19
N THR A 191 -15.01 -8.33 21.32
CA THR A 191 -15.64 -6.99 21.25
C THR A 191 -16.57 -6.83 20.05
N ALA A 192 -16.58 -7.79 19.12
CA ALA A 192 -17.26 -7.70 17.84
C ALA A 192 -16.84 -6.45 17.03
N GLU A 193 -15.57 -6.08 17.11
CA GLU A 193 -14.98 -4.96 16.39
C GLU A 193 -13.87 -5.42 15.44
N VAL A 194 -13.56 -4.60 14.43
CA VAL A 194 -12.34 -4.77 13.63
C VAL A 194 -11.23 -3.91 14.22
N ARG A 195 -10.05 -4.51 14.40
CA ARG A 195 -8.80 -3.86 14.79
C ARG A 195 -7.95 -3.67 13.54
N ILE A 196 -7.54 -2.43 13.28
CA ILE A 196 -6.62 -2.08 12.19
C ILE A 196 -5.20 -2.08 12.76
N VAL A 197 -4.31 -2.84 12.13
CA VAL A 197 -2.89 -2.92 12.48
C VAL A 197 -2.03 -2.41 11.31
N ASP A 198 -0.71 -2.43 11.49
CA ASP A 198 0.27 -2.04 10.47
C ASP A 198 0.19 -0.56 10.04
N TRP A 199 0.55 0.32 10.98
CA TRP A 199 0.43 1.78 10.83
C TRP A 199 1.68 2.45 10.26
N GLU A 200 2.66 1.69 9.75
CA GLU A 200 3.97 2.22 9.38
C GLU A 200 3.95 3.18 8.19
N ASP A 201 2.95 3.04 7.31
CA ASP A 201 2.71 3.91 6.16
C ASP A 201 1.58 4.93 6.39
N SER A 202 1.00 4.93 7.59
CA SER A 202 -0.16 5.77 7.93
C SER A 202 0.15 7.26 7.91
N GLY A 203 -0.88 8.06 7.62
CA GLY A 203 -0.74 9.50 7.61
C GLY A 203 -2.00 10.24 7.19
N ALA A 204 -1.89 11.54 6.96
CA ALA A 204 -2.95 12.30 6.31
C ALA A 204 -3.09 11.84 4.85
N GLY A 205 -4.31 11.49 4.42
CA GLY A 205 -4.60 10.92 3.11
C GLY A 205 -5.93 11.38 2.51
N ASP A 206 -6.13 11.01 1.24
CA ASP A 206 -7.37 11.25 0.49
C ASP A 206 -8.33 10.09 0.76
N ARG A 207 -9.52 10.39 1.29
CA ARG A 207 -10.53 9.36 1.63
C ARG A 207 -10.92 8.50 0.42
N ALA A 208 -11.03 9.08 -0.76
CA ALA A 208 -11.36 8.34 -1.98
C ALA A 208 -10.22 7.41 -2.41
N PHE A 209 -8.98 7.79 -2.12
CA PHE A 209 -7.80 6.96 -2.36
C PHE A 209 -7.77 5.76 -1.41
N GLU A 210 -7.95 5.96 -0.10
CA GLU A 210 -8.02 4.88 0.90
C GLU A 210 -9.14 3.87 0.58
N LEU A 211 -10.30 4.37 0.17
CA LEU A 211 -11.42 3.54 -0.27
C LEU A 211 -11.12 2.69 -1.49
N ALA A 212 -10.45 3.28 -2.47
CA ALA A 212 -10.06 2.58 -3.69
C ALA A 212 -8.92 1.59 -3.44
N ASP A 213 -8.02 1.90 -2.51
CA ASP A 213 -6.95 1.01 -2.10
C ASP A 213 -7.52 -0.22 -1.41
N LEU A 214 -8.42 -0.07 -0.43
CA LEU A 214 -9.11 -1.22 0.15
C LEU A 214 -9.85 -2.07 -0.90
N ALA A 215 -10.52 -1.41 -1.84
CA ALA A 215 -11.31 -2.08 -2.88
C ALA A 215 -10.47 -2.88 -3.90
N GLU A 216 -9.26 -2.41 -4.21
CA GLU A 216 -8.43 -2.97 -5.29
C GLU A 216 -7.07 -3.47 -4.82
N HIS A 217 -6.79 -3.45 -3.51
CA HIS A 217 -5.61 -4.07 -2.93
C HIS A 217 -5.55 -5.54 -3.31
N ILE A 218 -4.37 -6.07 -3.65
CA ILE A 218 -4.26 -7.41 -4.24
C ILE A 218 -4.81 -8.53 -3.35
N SER A 219 -4.78 -8.33 -2.03
CA SER A 219 -5.38 -9.25 -1.03
C SER A 219 -6.87 -9.51 -1.26
N ARG A 220 -7.56 -8.66 -2.03
CA ARG A 220 -8.98 -8.85 -2.39
C ARG A 220 -9.20 -10.05 -3.32
N LEU A 221 -8.18 -10.49 -4.08
CA LEU A 221 -8.31 -11.62 -5.01
C LEU A 221 -8.39 -12.99 -4.32
N ASP A 222 -7.93 -13.07 -3.06
CA ASP A 222 -8.05 -14.26 -2.22
C ASP A 222 -9.27 -14.19 -1.28
N GLY A 223 -10.06 -13.12 -1.38
CA GLY A 223 -11.19 -12.82 -0.52
C GLY A 223 -12.50 -12.63 -1.28
N HIS A 224 -13.59 -12.52 -0.52
CA HIS A 224 -14.94 -12.27 -1.03
C HIS A 224 -15.39 -10.84 -0.74
N LEU A 225 -14.46 -9.88 -0.60
CA LEU A 225 -14.81 -8.48 -0.44
C LEU A 225 -15.48 -7.99 -1.73
N ASP A 226 -16.80 -7.91 -1.70
CA ASP A 226 -17.57 -7.27 -2.75
C ASP A 226 -17.42 -5.75 -2.61
N ALA A 227 -16.36 -5.23 -3.23
CA ALA A 227 -16.04 -3.82 -3.24
C ALA A 227 -17.17 -2.97 -3.85
N ASP A 228 -17.88 -3.49 -4.84
CA ASP A 228 -18.99 -2.76 -5.46
C ASP A 228 -20.16 -2.65 -4.49
N ARG A 229 -20.53 -3.76 -3.82
CA ARG A 229 -21.53 -3.73 -2.74
C ARG A 229 -21.10 -2.83 -1.60
N LEU A 230 -19.83 -2.88 -1.19
CA LEU A 230 -19.29 -2.01 -0.14
C LEU A 230 -19.50 -0.53 -0.51
N LEU A 231 -19.15 -0.14 -1.74
CA LEU A 231 -19.30 1.24 -2.19
C LEU A 231 -20.77 1.70 -2.21
N THR A 232 -21.74 0.80 -2.44
CA THR A 232 -23.18 1.14 -2.34
C THR A 232 -23.66 1.43 -0.92
N LEU A 233 -22.93 0.99 0.11
CA LEU A 233 -23.28 1.25 1.50
C LEU A 233 -22.78 2.62 1.98
N LEU A 234 -22.05 3.33 1.12
CA LEU A 234 -21.43 4.60 1.47
C LEU A 234 -22.29 5.73 0.98
N ASP A 235 -22.61 6.65 1.89
CA ASP A 235 -23.11 7.96 1.49
C ASP A 235 -21.94 8.83 1.02
N LEU A 236 -21.48 8.57 -0.21
CA LEU A 236 -20.44 9.37 -0.87
C LEU A 236 -21.08 10.45 -1.73
N PRO A 237 -20.65 11.72 -1.58
CA PRO A 237 -20.98 12.76 -2.55
C PRO A 237 -20.59 12.30 -3.98
N PRO A 238 -21.36 12.64 -5.02
CA PRO A 238 -21.10 12.18 -6.39
C PRO A 238 -19.67 12.43 -6.87
N ALA A 239 -19.09 13.58 -6.48
CA ALA A 239 -17.70 13.91 -6.78
C ALA A 239 -16.69 12.98 -6.09
N GLN A 240 -16.91 12.61 -4.83
CA GLN A 240 -16.06 11.66 -4.12
C GLN A 240 -16.21 10.24 -4.69
N ALA A 241 -17.44 9.83 -5.03
CA ALA A 241 -17.69 8.54 -5.69
C ALA A 241 -16.99 8.45 -7.07
N ALA A 242 -16.97 9.55 -7.84
CA ALA A 242 -16.23 9.61 -9.11
C ALA A 242 -14.71 9.47 -8.91
N ARG A 243 -14.15 10.10 -7.87
CA ARG A 243 -12.74 9.95 -7.51
C ARG A 243 -12.40 8.52 -7.11
N VAL A 244 -13.25 7.88 -6.30
CA VAL A 244 -13.06 6.45 -5.94
C VAL A 244 -12.97 5.60 -7.21
N ARG A 245 -13.89 5.77 -8.18
CA ARG A 245 -13.81 5.04 -9.46
C ARG A 245 -12.50 5.28 -10.21
N GLY A 246 -12.03 6.53 -10.25
CA GLY A 246 -10.74 6.86 -10.87
C GLY A 246 -9.55 6.20 -10.17
N PHE A 247 -9.51 6.23 -8.84
CA PHE A 247 -8.45 5.57 -8.08
C PHE A 247 -8.51 4.05 -8.17
N ARG A 248 -9.70 3.44 -8.26
CA ARG A 248 -9.82 2.00 -8.50
C ARG A 248 -9.15 1.58 -9.80
N ARG A 249 -9.36 2.34 -10.88
CA ARG A 249 -8.66 2.12 -12.17
C ARG A 249 -7.15 2.24 -12.00
N LEU A 250 -6.69 3.30 -11.31
CA LEU A 250 -5.26 3.54 -11.08
C LEU A 250 -4.60 2.39 -10.29
N LEU A 251 -5.21 1.97 -9.18
CA LEU A 251 -4.65 0.97 -8.27
C LEU A 251 -4.77 -0.43 -8.86
N ALA A 252 -5.86 -0.76 -9.57
CA ALA A 252 -5.97 -2.01 -10.30
C ALA A 252 -4.88 -2.13 -11.38
N LEU A 253 -4.60 -1.05 -12.11
CA LEU A 253 -3.51 -1.01 -13.07
C LEU A 253 -2.14 -1.12 -12.38
N SER A 254 -1.95 -0.44 -11.25
CA SER A 254 -0.72 -0.54 -10.44
C SER A 254 -0.39 -2.01 -10.11
N TRP A 255 -1.38 -2.77 -9.61
CA TRP A 255 -1.21 -4.18 -9.31
C TRP A 255 -0.89 -5.03 -10.54
N LEU A 256 -1.55 -4.78 -11.69
CA LEU A 256 -1.22 -5.47 -12.95
C LEU A 256 0.27 -5.31 -13.30
N LEU A 257 0.80 -4.09 -13.24
CA LEU A 257 2.20 -3.78 -13.57
C LEU A 257 3.21 -4.42 -12.60
N MET A 258 2.76 -4.75 -11.39
CA MET A 258 3.57 -5.35 -10.33
C MET A 258 3.52 -6.88 -10.29
N LEU A 259 2.51 -7.48 -10.91
CA LEU A 259 2.26 -8.93 -10.94
C LEU A 259 2.82 -9.63 -12.18
N GLY A 260 3.27 -8.88 -13.19
CA GLY A 260 3.90 -9.45 -14.38
C GLY A 260 5.09 -10.36 -14.04
N PRO A 261 5.55 -11.26 -14.93
CA PRO A 261 6.51 -12.33 -14.59
C PRO A 261 7.81 -11.88 -13.92
N ARG A 262 8.28 -10.66 -14.22
CA ARG A 262 9.49 -10.05 -13.62
C ARG A 262 9.16 -8.97 -12.57
N GLY A 263 7.90 -8.88 -12.18
CA GLY A 263 7.39 -7.96 -11.20
C GLY A 263 7.74 -8.38 -9.77
N PRO A 264 7.81 -7.42 -8.83
CA PRO A 264 8.24 -7.68 -7.46
C PRO A 264 7.29 -8.60 -6.67
N PHE A 265 6.06 -8.79 -7.16
CA PHE A 265 5.03 -9.61 -6.49
C PHE A 265 4.67 -10.88 -7.26
N ALA A 266 5.32 -11.17 -8.38
CA ALA A 266 5.00 -12.32 -9.23
C ALA A 266 5.04 -13.66 -8.46
N ALA A 267 6.11 -13.89 -7.70
CA ALA A 267 6.32 -15.13 -6.94
C ALA A 267 5.54 -15.19 -5.61
N ARG A 268 4.95 -14.08 -5.17
CA ARG A 268 4.25 -13.97 -3.87
C ARG A 268 2.76 -14.28 -3.94
N ASN A 269 2.21 -14.37 -5.16
CA ASN A 269 0.78 -14.54 -5.37
C ASN A 269 0.48 -15.91 -6.03
N PRO A 270 -0.70 -16.49 -5.78
CA PRO A 270 -1.08 -17.76 -6.39
C PRO A 270 -1.06 -17.71 -7.94
N PRO A 271 -0.85 -18.85 -8.62
CA PRO A 271 -1.03 -18.94 -10.07
C PRO A 271 -2.39 -18.40 -10.52
N GLY A 272 -2.42 -17.72 -11.68
CA GLY A 272 -3.63 -17.11 -12.24
C GLY A 272 -4.01 -15.74 -11.68
N THR A 273 -3.32 -15.24 -10.65
CA THR A 273 -3.55 -13.89 -10.07
C THR A 273 -3.42 -12.80 -11.13
N LEU A 274 -2.39 -12.87 -11.98
CA LEU A 274 -2.17 -11.92 -13.07
C LEU A 274 -3.37 -11.88 -14.05
N GLY A 275 -3.90 -13.04 -14.42
CA GLY A 275 -5.06 -13.13 -15.32
C GLY A 275 -6.32 -12.51 -14.72
N ARG A 276 -6.64 -12.82 -13.45
CA ARG A 276 -7.77 -12.22 -12.74
C ARG A 276 -7.61 -10.71 -12.58
N GLN A 277 -6.39 -10.24 -12.34
CA GLN A 277 -6.11 -8.80 -12.26
C GLN A 277 -6.26 -8.11 -13.61
N ALA A 278 -5.84 -8.76 -14.70
CA ALA A 278 -6.04 -8.25 -16.05
C ALA A 278 -7.52 -8.12 -16.41
N GLU A 279 -8.33 -9.13 -16.08
CA GLU A 279 -9.80 -9.09 -16.21
C GLU A 279 -10.38 -7.91 -15.44
N ARG A 280 -9.93 -7.71 -14.19
CA ARG A 280 -10.39 -6.58 -13.38
C ARG A 280 -10.08 -5.22 -14.00
N VAL A 281 -8.86 -5.03 -14.51
CA VAL A 281 -8.47 -3.77 -15.16
C VAL A 281 -9.38 -3.49 -16.36
N LEU A 282 -9.69 -4.53 -17.16
CA LEU A 282 -10.58 -4.40 -18.31
C LEU A 282 -12.02 -4.07 -17.91
N GLU A 283 -12.55 -4.68 -16.84
CA GLU A 283 -13.87 -4.34 -16.29
C GLU A 283 -13.95 -2.87 -15.87
N LEU A 284 -12.96 -2.38 -15.12
CA LEU A 284 -12.95 -1.02 -14.59
C LEU A 284 -12.76 0.06 -15.66
N LEU A 285 -12.10 -0.28 -16.78
CA LEU A 285 -11.86 0.64 -17.90
C LEU A 285 -12.93 0.54 -19.00
N GLY A 286 -13.64 -0.58 -19.11
CA GLY A 286 -14.70 -0.80 -20.10
C GLY A 286 -16.12 -0.55 -19.61
N GLY A 287 -16.31 -0.34 -18.30
CA GLY A 287 -17.57 0.07 -17.68
C GLY A 287 -17.78 1.57 -17.60
#